data_AF-A0ABD6J170-F1
#
_entry.id   AF-A0ABD6J170-F1
#
_cell.length_a   1.000
_cell.length_b   1.000
_cell.length_c   1.000
_cell.angle_alpha   90.00
_cell.angle_beta   90.00
_cell.angle_gamma   90.00
#
_symmetry.space_group_name_H-M   'P 1'
#
loop_
_entity.id
_entity.type
_entity.pdbx_description
1 polymer ?
#
loop_
_entity_poly.entity_id
_entity_poly.type
_entity_poly.pdbx_seq_one_letter_code
_entity_poly.pdbx_strand_id
1 'polypeptide(L)'
;MGLPSVAAGVLAAALLLAGCAQPVVPIERLGRKAAEGVRPHGRPLAAPPSGRPLPPVVDHVPTRDRVVFLTYDATGRDPRGAAAPRGLRVPVTRFTPAPRPLAGTPYATQRAALCARRSRLLRPPRGAYDATTLRAAADCGITAVVLWRATLTPAGLAYPRGPRRLRQGDIVRLLTGTPTARLLDAMRRRNLTAARLEDYLH
;
A
#
# COMPACT_ATOMS: atom_id res chain seq x y z
N MET A 1 78.76 -36.10 -41.34
CA MET A 1 78.90 -34.65 -41.11
C MET A 1 77.65 -34.19 -40.36
N GLY A 2 77.62 -33.86 -39.08
CA GLY A 2 78.58 -33.86 -37.99
C GLY A 2 77.84 -34.10 -36.66
N LEU A 3 78.57 -34.72 -35.72
CA LEU A 3 78.24 -35.13 -34.33
C LEU A 3 78.27 -33.92 -33.34
N PRO A 4 78.16 -34.05 -31.99
CA PRO A 4 77.40 -34.97 -31.10
C PRO A 4 76.78 -34.31 -29.82
N SER A 5 76.04 -35.14 -29.09
CA SER A 5 75.84 -35.30 -27.63
C SER A 5 76.77 -34.64 -26.58
N VAL A 6 76.10 -34.24 -25.46
CA VAL A 6 76.34 -34.48 -24.00
C VAL A 6 77.40 -33.69 -23.20
N ALA A 7 76.86 -32.86 -22.29
CA ALA A 7 77.12 -32.58 -20.86
C ALA A 7 78.53 -32.60 -20.20
N ALA A 8 78.86 -31.49 -19.52
CA ALA A 8 79.44 -31.32 -18.17
C ALA A 8 79.79 -29.82 -18.03
N GLY A 9 79.56 -29.02 -16.98
CA GLY A 9 79.27 -29.24 -15.57
C GLY A 9 80.10 -28.21 -14.81
N VAL A 10 79.49 -27.17 -14.22
CA VAL A 10 80.06 -26.45 -13.06
C VAL A 10 78.92 -26.02 -12.14
N LEU A 11 78.96 -26.61 -10.94
CA LEU A 11 78.18 -26.31 -9.76
C LEU A 11 78.90 -25.20 -8.98
N ALA A 12 78.24 -24.07 -8.71
CA ALA A 12 78.54 -23.16 -7.60
C ALA A 12 77.31 -22.25 -7.38
N ALA A 13 76.45 -22.60 -6.43
CA ALA A 13 76.49 -22.12 -5.04
C ALA A 13 75.64 -20.85 -4.84
N ALA A 14 74.42 -21.11 -4.36
CA ALA A 14 73.59 -20.31 -3.46
C ALA A 14 73.90 -18.81 -3.27
N LEU A 15 72.91 -17.97 -3.62
CA LEU A 15 72.52 -16.86 -2.75
C LEU A 15 70.99 -16.80 -2.64
N LEU A 16 70.53 -17.25 -1.47
CA LEU A 16 69.21 -16.98 -0.92
C LEU A 16 69.09 -15.48 -0.63
N LEU A 17 68.21 -14.79 -1.34
CA LEU A 17 67.54 -13.59 -0.82
C LEU A 17 66.03 -13.75 -1.06
N ALA A 18 65.43 -14.62 -0.25
CA ALA A 18 64.04 -14.46 0.13
C ALA A 18 63.96 -13.23 1.06
N GLY A 19 63.16 -12.22 0.70
CA GLY A 19 63.03 -11.03 1.52
C GLY A 19 61.96 -10.05 1.06
N CYS A 20 60.70 -10.44 1.26
CA CYS A 20 59.57 -9.60 1.69
C CYS A 20 59.19 -8.33 0.89
N ALA A 21 58.29 -8.49 -0.09
CA ALA A 21 57.20 -7.52 -0.29
C ALA A 21 55.92 -8.28 -0.68
N GLN A 22 55.05 -8.53 0.30
CA GLN A 22 53.70 -9.03 0.02
C GLN A 22 52.89 -7.89 -0.62
N PRO A 23 52.16 -8.13 -1.72
CA PRO A 23 51.22 -7.14 -2.22
C PRO A 23 50.12 -6.93 -1.17
N VAL A 24 49.97 -5.69 -0.70
CA VAL A 24 48.80 -5.27 0.08
C VAL A 24 47.55 -5.57 -0.74
N VAL A 25 46.74 -6.50 -0.25
CA VAL A 25 45.47 -6.88 -0.87
C VAL A 25 44.51 -5.69 -0.79
N PRO A 26 43.78 -5.34 -1.87
CA PRO A 26 42.85 -4.22 -1.87
C PRO A 26 41.76 -4.35 -0.79
N ILE A 27 41.35 -3.21 -0.24
CA ILE A 27 40.29 -3.01 0.78
C ILE A 27 38.94 -3.66 0.41
N GLU A 28 38.76 -4.14 -0.83
CA GLU A 28 37.59 -4.87 -1.31
C GLU A 28 37.26 -6.15 -0.53
N ARG A 29 38.23 -6.76 0.18
CA ARG A 29 37.96 -7.96 1.01
C ARG A 29 37.42 -7.67 2.42
N LEU A 30 37.50 -6.41 2.89
CA LEU A 30 36.91 -6.03 4.19
C LEU A 30 35.40 -5.81 4.07
N GLY A 31 34.92 -5.36 2.90
CA GLY A 31 33.49 -5.16 2.63
C GLY A 31 32.67 -6.46 2.62
N ARG A 32 33.28 -7.60 2.25
CA ARG A 32 32.56 -8.88 2.16
C ARG A 32 32.27 -9.53 3.52
N LYS A 33 33.17 -9.39 4.50
CA LYS A 33 32.93 -9.89 5.87
C LYS A 33 32.03 -8.97 6.70
N ALA A 34 31.96 -7.68 6.39
CA ALA A 34 31.05 -6.76 7.06
C ALA A 34 29.58 -6.90 6.59
N ALA A 35 29.36 -7.33 5.35
CA ALA A 35 28.01 -7.57 4.82
C ALA A 35 27.38 -8.89 5.31
N GLU A 36 28.19 -9.85 5.78
CA GLU A 36 27.72 -11.16 6.25
C GLU A 36 27.28 -11.15 7.73
N GLY A 37 27.66 -10.12 8.48
CA GLY A 37 27.43 -10.02 9.94
C GLY A 37 26.15 -9.31 10.38
N VAL A 38 25.38 -8.70 9.47
CA VAL A 38 24.15 -7.99 9.84
C VAL A 38 22.95 -8.73 9.26
N ARG A 39 22.65 -9.89 9.83
CA ARG A 39 21.29 -10.44 9.73
C ARG A 39 20.43 -9.65 10.70
N PRO A 40 19.36 -8.95 10.26
CA PRO A 40 18.37 -8.43 11.18
C PRO A 40 17.58 -9.63 11.72
N HIS A 41 18.11 -10.30 12.72
CA HIS A 41 17.43 -11.33 13.51
C HIS A 41 16.86 -10.71 14.77
N GLY A 42 16.14 -9.59 14.61
CA GLY A 42 15.10 -9.21 15.55
C GLY A 42 13.78 -9.62 14.93
N ARG A 43 13.12 -10.65 15.47
CA ARG A 43 11.66 -10.76 15.29
C ARG A 43 11.12 -9.40 15.70
N PRO A 44 10.44 -8.63 14.82
CA PRO A 44 9.95 -7.32 15.21
C PRO A 44 9.16 -7.51 16.50
N LEU A 45 9.63 -6.89 17.60
CA LEU A 45 8.85 -6.88 18.83
C LEU A 45 7.48 -6.35 18.41
N ALA A 46 6.44 -7.13 18.67
CA ALA A 46 5.09 -6.68 18.45
C ALA A 46 4.95 -5.35 19.17
N ALA A 47 4.66 -4.27 18.42
CA ALA A 47 4.40 -2.98 19.03
C ALA A 47 3.30 -3.16 20.10
N PRO A 48 3.44 -2.55 21.29
CA PRO A 48 2.44 -2.67 22.33
C PRO A 48 1.06 -2.28 21.78
N PRO A 49 -0.03 -2.94 22.24
CA PRO A 49 -1.36 -2.63 21.77
C PRO A 49 -1.64 -1.16 22.01
N SER A 50 -2.12 -0.50 20.96
CA SER A 50 -2.65 0.84 21.10
C SER A 50 -3.83 0.76 22.06
N GLY A 51 -3.83 1.53 23.14
CA GLY A 51 -4.98 1.64 24.05
C GLY A 51 -6.23 2.24 23.40
N ARG A 52 -6.22 2.41 22.07
CA ARG A 52 -7.29 2.93 21.25
C ARG A 52 -8.07 1.79 20.61
N PRO A 53 -9.41 1.89 20.54
CA PRO A 53 -10.20 0.93 19.78
C PRO A 53 -9.79 0.93 18.30
N LEU A 54 -9.83 -0.24 17.67
CA LEU A 54 -9.57 -0.35 16.23
C LEU A 54 -10.68 0.37 15.44
N PRO A 55 -10.36 1.10 14.36
CA PRO A 55 -11.37 1.72 13.54
C PRO A 55 -12.27 0.64 12.91
N PRO A 56 -13.60 0.84 12.89
CA PRO A 56 -14.50 -0.07 12.21
C PRO A 56 -14.18 -0.13 10.71
N VAL A 57 -14.34 -1.31 10.14
CA VAL A 57 -14.28 -1.53 8.70
C VAL A 57 -15.71 -1.55 8.17
N VAL A 58 -16.05 -0.56 7.35
CA VAL A 58 -17.44 -0.33 6.92
C VAL A 58 -17.57 -0.38 5.40
N ASP A 59 -18.47 -1.21 4.89
CA ASP A 59 -18.99 -1.10 3.52
C ASP A 59 -20.44 -0.56 3.47
N HIS A 60 -20.99 -0.32 4.66
CA HIS A 60 -22.33 0.20 4.92
C HIS A 60 -22.33 0.98 6.25
N VAL A 61 -23.00 2.13 6.27
CA VAL A 61 -23.15 2.96 7.47
C VAL A 61 -24.55 2.76 8.05
N PRO A 62 -24.69 2.29 9.31
CA PRO A 62 -25.98 2.24 9.97
C PRO A 62 -26.57 3.65 10.09
N THR A 63 -27.66 3.93 9.37
CA THR A 63 -28.35 5.22 9.43
C THR A 63 -29.84 5.05 9.20
N ARG A 64 -30.63 5.96 9.79
CA ARG A 64 -32.08 6.09 9.54
C ARG A 64 -32.40 7.07 8.41
N ASP A 65 -31.43 7.85 7.96
CA ASP A 65 -31.58 8.80 6.85
C ASP A 65 -31.54 8.08 5.51
N ARG A 66 -32.46 8.39 4.60
CA ARG A 66 -32.61 7.69 3.31
C ARG A 66 -31.49 8.07 2.34
N VAL A 67 -30.25 7.81 2.72
CA VAL A 67 -29.04 8.22 2.01
C VAL A 67 -28.22 7.01 1.54
N VAL A 68 -27.50 7.18 0.45
CA VAL A 68 -26.36 6.34 0.07
C VAL A 68 -25.10 7.19 0.03
N PHE A 69 -23.96 6.55 0.22
CA PHE A 69 -22.67 7.23 0.27
C PHE A 69 -21.92 7.00 -1.04
N LEU A 70 -21.91 8.02 -1.89
CA LEU A 70 -21.26 7.97 -3.19
C LEU A 70 -19.79 8.35 -3.04
N THR A 71 -18.88 7.47 -3.48
CA THR A 71 -17.44 7.62 -3.27
C THR A 71 -16.67 7.43 -4.56
N TYR A 72 -15.54 8.11 -4.72
CA TYR A 72 -14.62 7.82 -5.83
C TYR A 72 -13.17 7.94 -5.37
N ASP A 73 -12.30 7.16 -6.01
CA ASP A 73 -10.87 7.15 -5.76
C ASP A 73 -10.20 8.05 -6.80
N ALA A 74 -9.74 9.22 -6.37
CA ALA A 74 -9.04 10.14 -7.26
C ALA A 74 -7.65 9.60 -7.59
N THR A 75 -7.38 9.52 -8.89
CA THR A 75 -6.06 9.15 -9.43
C THR A 75 -5.27 10.41 -9.78
N GLY A 76 -3.98 10.43 -9.42
CA GLY A 76 -3.07 11.51 -9.78
C GLY A 76 -2.95 12.63 -8.73
N ARG A 77 -1.92 13.45 -8.89
CA ARG A 77 -1.55 14.53 -7.96
C ARG A 77 -2.34 15.82 -8.22
N ASP A 78 -3.02 15.92 -9.37
CA ASP A 78 -3.82 17.08 -9.74
C ASP A 78 -5.20 17.03 -9.05
N PRO A 79 -5.50 17.96 -8.11
CA PRO A 79 -6.80 18.05 -7.48
C PRO A 79 -7.93 18.36 -8.49
N ARG A 80 -7.60 18.98 -9.64
CA ARG A 80 -8.54 19.30 -10.73
C ARG A 80 -8.68 18.17 -11.77
N GLY A 81 -7.68 17.27 -11.86
CA GLY A 81 -7.51 16.33 -12.98
C GLY A 81 -8.15 14.96 -12.82
N ALA A 82 -8.49 14.53 -11.60
CA ALA A 82 -9.37 13.38 -11.43
C ALA A 82 -10.82 13.84 -11.64
N ALA A 83 -11.31 13.76 -12.87
CA ALA A 83 -12.69 14.11 -13.18
C ALA A 83 -13.61 13.26 -12.29
N ALA A 84 -14.39 13.92 -11.43
CA ALA A 84 -15.50 13.30 -10.76
C ALA A 84 -16.37 12.56 -11.81
N PRO A 85 -17.09 11.51 -11.42
CA PRO A 85 -18.04 10.84 -12.32
C PRO A 85 -18.90 11.89 -13.06
N ARG A 86 -18.92 11.80 -14.39
CA ARG A 86 -19.47 12.87 -15.24
C ARG A 86 -20.95 13.13 -14.90
N GLY A 87 -21.32 14.41 -14.82
CA GLY A 87 -22.71 14.84 -14.60
C GLY A 87 -23.23 14.67 -13.17
N LEU A 88 -22.38 14.37 -12.19
CA LEU A 88 -22.81 14.15 -10.81
C LEU A 88 -22.86 15.47 -10.02
N ARG A 89 -24.06 15.99 -9.77
CA ARG A 89 -24.32 17.21 -8.97
C ARG A 89 -24.77 16.93 -7.54
N VAL A 90 -24.55 15.71 -7.05
CA VAL A 90 -24.93 15.30 -5.70
C VAL A 90 -23.69 15.17 -4.82
N PRO A 91 -23.82 15.23 -3.48
CA PRO A 91 -22.68 15.07 -2.57
C PRO A 91 -21.92 13.76 -2.79
N VAL A 92 -20.60 13.83 -2.73
CA VAL A 92 -19.68 12.69 -2.85
C VAL A 92 -18.51 12.81 -1.89
N THR A 93 -17.99 11.68 -1.44
CA THR A 93 -16.73 11.60 -0.70
C THR A 93 -15.60 11.20 -1.64
N ARG A 94 -14.53 11.99 -1.66
CA ARG A 94 -13.32 11.72 -2.45
C ARG A 94 -12.27 11.04 -1.60
N PHE A 95 -11.70 9.94 -2.09
CA PHE A 95 -10.52 9.32 -1.51
C PHE A 95 -9.29 9.54 -2.37
N THR A 96 -8.12 9.57 -1.74
CA THR A 96 -6.80 9.52 -2.39
C THR A 96 -6.02 8.33 -1.83
N PRO A 97 -6.34 7.09 -2.27
CA PRO A 97 -5.63 5.90 -1.80
C PRO A 97 -4.17 5.92 -2.26
N ALA A 98 -3.30 5.32 -1.46
CA ALA A 98 -1.92 5.07 -1.89
C ALA A 98 -1.89 4.17 -3.16
N PRO A 99 -0.84 4.21 -3.99
CA PRO A 99 -0.77 3.38 -5.19
C PRO A 99 -0.61 1.88 -4.88
N ARG A 100 -0.04 1.55 -3.73
CA ARG A 100 0.23 0.17 -3.29
C ARG A 100 -0.39 -0.09 -1.92
N PRO A 101 -0.93 -1.31 -1.67
CA PRO A 101 -1.38 -1.73 -0.36
C PRO A 101 -0.30 -1.60 0.71
N LEU A 102 -0.72 -1.19 1.91
CA LEU A 102 0.13 -1.21 3.10
C LEU A 102 0.13 -2.58 3.78
N ALA A 103 -0.94 -3.36 3.61
CA ALA A 103 -1.05 -4.71 4.15
C ALA A 103 0.16 -5.57 3.74
N GLY A 104 0.69 -6.35 4.67
CA GLY A 104 1.91 -7.14 4.51
C GLY A 104 3.21 -6.36 4.71
N THR A 105 3.19 -5.03 4.81
CA THR A 105 4.39 -4.24 5.16
C THR A 105 4.57 -4.11 6.68
N PRO A 106 5.81 -3.87 7.18
CA PRO A 106 6.04 -3.71 8.62
C PRO A 106 5.22 -2.59 9.26
N TYR A 107 4.83 -2.78 10.52
CA TYR A 107 4.01 -1.81 11.26
C TYR A 107 4.55 -0.37 11.22
N ALA A 108 5.87 -0.17 11.38
CA ALA A 108 6.48 1.15 11.32
C ALA A 108 6.22 1.87 9.99
N THR A 109 6.30 1.12 8.87
CA THR A 109 5.99 1.63 7.52
C THR A 109 4.52 2.00 7.41
N GLN A 110 3.62 1.13 7.88
CA GLN A 110 2.18 1.41 7.86
C GLN A 110 1.83 2.65 8.70
N ARG A 111 2.37 2.76 9.92
CA ARG A 111 2.13 3.89 10.83
C ARG A 111 2.64 5.20 10.26
N ALA A 112 3.87 5.24 9.75
CA ALA A 112 4.43 6.45 9.15
C ALA A 112 3.54 6.95 7.98
N ALA A 113 3.14 6.03 7.08
CA ALA A 113 2.28 6.38 5.95
C ALA A 113 0.89 6.84 6.39
N LEU A 114 0.30 6.23 7.42
CA LEU A 114 -1.05 6.55 7.90
C LEU A 114 -1.08 7.85 8.71
N CYS A 115 -0.07 8.12 9.55
CA CYS A 115 0.01 9.32 10.38
C CYS A 115 0.32 10.58 9.57
N ALA A 116 0.93 10.45 8.40
CA ALA A 116 1.15 11.56 7.47
C ALA A 116 -0.13 11.99 6.72
N ARG A 117 -1.24 11.25 6.84
CA ARG A 117 -2.49 11.54 6.15
C ARG A 117 -3.23 12.70 6.83
N ARG A 118 -3.93 13.51 6.02
CA ARG A 118 -4.82 14.56 6.53
C ARG A 118 -6.24 14.08 6.83
N SER A 119 -6.72 13.06 6.13
CA SER A 119 -8.09 12.53 6.31
C SER A 119 -8.11 11.45 7.37
N ARG A 120 -9.12 11.51 8.25
CA ARG A 120 -9.44 10.48 9.26
C ARG A 120 -10.18 9.28 8.67
N LEU A 121 -10.64 9.35 7.42
CA LEU A 121 -11.19 8.21 6.70
C LEU A 121 -10.10 7.54 5.86
N LEU A 122 -9.94 6.23 6.04
CA LEU A 122 -8.99 5.43 5.28
C LEU A 122 -9.73 4.60 4.23
N ARG A 123 -9.41 4.82 2.95
CA ARG A 123 -9.71 3.85 1.89
C ARG A 123 -8.42 3.09 1.54
N PRO A 124 -8.32 1.80 1.88
CA PRO A 124 -7.17 1.00 1.50
C PRO A 124 -7.14 0.81 -0.02
N PRO A 125 -5.94 0.83 -0.65
CA PRO A 125 -5.80 0.55 -2.07
C PRO A 125 -6.35 -0.83 -2.40
N ARG A 126 -7.28 -0.91 -3.36
CA ARG A 126 -8.01 -2.14 -3.73
C ARG A 126 -8.75 -2.82 -2.56
N GLY A 127 -8.96 -2.11 -1.45
CA GLY A 127 -9.60 -2.66 -0.26
C GLY A 127 -8.70 -3.60 0.55
N ALA A 128 -7.38 -3.63 0.31
CA ALA A 128 -6.46 -4.50 1.03
C ALA A 128 -6.00 -3.87 2.36
N TYR A 129 -6.31 -4.54 3.47
CA TYR A 129 -5.91 -4.17 4.83
C TYR A 129 -5.64 -5.44 5.64
N ASP A 130 -4.86 -5.34 6.71
CA ASP A 130 -4.65 -6.41 7.69
C ASP A 130 -4.76 -5.86 9.13
N ALA A 131 -4.57 -6.73 10.13
CA ALA A 131 -4.60 -6.32 11.54
C ALA A 131 -3.55 -5.25 11.88
N THR A 132 -2.40 -5.27 11.19
CA THR A 132 -1.35 -4.25 11.34
C THR A 132 -1.81 -2.90 10.79
N THR A 133 -2.54 -2.90 9.67
CA THR A 133 -3.17 -1.70 9.11
C THR A 133 -4.17 -1.10 10.08
N LEU A 134 -5.04 -1.92 10.67
CA LEU A 134 -6.05 -1.43 11.62
C LEU A 134 -5.40 -0.85 12.88
N ARG A 135 -4.36 -1.51 13.42
CA ARG A 135 -3.62 -1.00 14.58
C ARG A 135 -2.96 0.34 14.27
N ALA A 136 -2.20 0.41 13.18
CA ALA A 136 -1.53 1.64 12.75
C ALA A 136 -2.53 2.76 12.44
N ALA A 137 -3.70 2.43 11.89
CA ALA A 137 -4.78 3.37 11.66
C ALA A 137 -5.32 3.96 12.98
N ALA A 138 -5.58 3.11 13.98
CA ALA A 138 -6.01 3.56 15.32
C ALA A 138 -5.00 4.51 15.96
N ASP A 139 -3.72 4.16 15.91
CA ASP A 139 -2.61 5.00 16.43
C ASP A 139 -2.58 6.38 15.79
N CYS A 140 -2.84 6.44 14.49
CA CYS A 140 -2.83 7.67 13.71
C CYS A 140 -4.17 8.43 13.73
N GLY A 141 -5.16 8.00 14.51
CA GLY A 141 -6.44 8.71 14.65
C GLY A 141 -7.36 8.58 13.43
N ILE A 142 -7.20 7.52 12.64
CA ILE A 142 -8.18 7.13 11.62
C ILE A 142 -9.45 6.64 12.33
N THR A 143 -10.60 7.17 11.91
CA THR A 143 -11.90 6.93 12.56
C THR A 143 -12.67 5.81 11.89
N ALA A 144 -12.45 5.56 10.60
CA ALA A 144 -13.03 4.42 9.89
C ALA A 144 -12.17 3.96 8.71
N VAL A 145 -12.18 2.64 8.49
CA VAL A 145 -11.67 2.02 7.26
C VAL A 145 -12.84 1.77 6.33
N VAL A 146 -12.90 2.53 5.24
CA VAL A 146 -14.05 2.58 4.35
C VAL A 146 -13.82 1.61 3.18
N LEU A 147 -14.69 0.62 3.07
CA LEU A 147 -14.89 -0.30 1.94
C LEU A 147 -16.22 0.02 1.21
N TRP A 148 -16.54 -0.72 0.16
CA TRP A 148 -17.71 -0.45 -0.66
C TRP A 148 -18.54 -1.71 -0.83
N ARG A 149 -19.85 -1.52 -0.79
CA ARG A 149 -20.83 -2.58 -0.97
C ARG A 149 -21.22 -2.77 -2.42
N ALA A 150 -21.26 -1.67 -3.16
CA ALA A 150 -21.54 -1.67 -4.60
C ALA A 150 -20.45 -0.90 -5.36
N THR A 151 -20.24 -1.27 -6.61
CA THR A 151 -19.42 -0.49 -7.55
C THR A 151 -20.27 -0.09 -8.74
N LEU A 152 -20.30 1.20 -9.09
CA LEU A 152 -20.82 1.65 -10.38
C LEU A 152 -19.74 1.44 -11.44
N THR A 153 -20.01 0.55 -12.38
CA THR A 153 -19.18 0.26 -13.55
C THR A 153 -19.87 0.79 -14.81
N PRO A 154 -19.20 0.77 -15.99
CA PRO A 154 -19.87 1.09 -17.26
C PRO A 154 -21.09 0.21 -17.55
N ALA A 155 -21.09 -1.05 -17.09
CA ALA A 155 -22.21 -1.99 -17.26
C ALA A 155 -23.36 -1.76 -16.25
N GLY A 156 -23.15 -0.95 -15.21
CA GLY A 156 -24.13 -0.66 -14.17
C GLY A 156 -23.63 -0.96 -12.76
N LEU A 157 -24.56 -1.13 -11.81
CA LEU A 157 -24.23 -1.40 -10.41
C LEU A 157 -23.89 -2.88 -10.20
N ALA A 158 -22.65 -3.14 -9.81
CA ALA A 158 -22.18 -4.45 -9.39
C ALA A 158 -22.20 -4.59 -7.86
N TYR A 159 -22.72 -5.72 -7.37
CA TYR A 159 -22.79 -6.06 -5.95
C TYR A 159 -22.00 -7.36 -5.74
N PRO A 160 -20.76 -7.30 -5.23
CA PRO A 160 -19.95 -8.51 -5.03
C PRO A 160 -20.57 -9.46 -4.00
N ARG A 161 -21.34 -8.93 -3.04
CA ARG A 161 -21.91 -9.69 -1.92
C ARG A 161 -23.32 -9.19 -1.56
N GLY A 162 -24.13 -10.10 -1.04
CA GLY A 162 -25.46 -9.80 -0.48
C GLY A 162 -26.51 -9.36 -1.52
N PRO A 163 -27.59 -8.72 -1.07
CA PRO A 163 -28.68 -8.31 -1.96
C PRO A 163 -28.22 -7.41 -3.11
N ARG A 164 -28.66 -7.74 -4.34
CA ARG A 164 -28.37 -7.01 -5.59
C ARG A 164 -29.21 -5.74 -5.73
N ARG A 165 -29.22 -4.91 -4.69
CA ARG A 165 -29.96 -3.64 -4.65
C ARG A 165 -29.33 -2.65 -3.68
N LEU A 166 -29.44 -1.36 -4.03
CA LEU A 166 -29.12 -0.25 -3.13
C LEU A 166 -30.05 -0.27 -1.93
N ARG A 167 -29.47 -0.07 -0.76
CA ARG A 167 -30.12 0.17 0.51
C ARG A 167 -29.61 1.48 1.09
N GLN A 168 -30.44 2.11 1.90
CA GLN A 168 -30.01 3.18 2.80
C GLN A 168 -28.74 2.74 3.55
N GLY A 169 -27.75 3.63 3.67
CA GLY A 169 -26.48 3.33 4.31
C GLY A 169 -25.42 2.71 3.39
N ASP A 170 -25.76 2.25 2.18
CA ASP A 170 -24.78 1.61 1.30
C ASP A 170 -23.70 2.58 0.83
N ILE A 171 -22.46 2.10 0.84
CA ILE A 171 -21.31 2.80 0.27
C ILE A 171 -21.08 2.31 -1.16
N VAL A 172 -21.14 3.23 -2.12
CA VAL A 172 -21.00 2.97 -3.55
C VAL A 172 -19.68 3.55 -4.05
N ARG A 173 -18.84 2.71 -4.67
CA ARG A 173 -17.63 3.17 -5.37
C ARG A 173 -17.93 3.47 -6.83
N LEU A 174 -17.66 4.69 -7.26
CA LEU A 174 -17.87 5.16 -8.62
C LEU A 174 -16.54 5.06 -9.38
N LEU A 175 -16.52 4.33 -10.48
CA LEU A 175 -15.34 4.31 -11.34
C LEU A 175 -15.28 5.58 -12.19
N THR A 176 -14.08 6.08 -12.44
CA THR A 176 -13.88 7.29 -13.25
C THR A 176 -14.52 7.13 -14.63
N GLY A 177 -15.22 8.16 -15.10
CA GLY A 177 -15.84 8.17 -16.43
C GLY A 177 -17.13 7.35 -16.55
N THR A 178 -17.63 6.69 -15.49
CA THR A 178 -18.89 5.95 -15.58
C THR A 178 -20.11 6.87 -15.65
N PRO A 179 -21.06 6.63 -16.57
CA PRO A 179 -22.34 7.34 -16.59
C PRO A 179 -23.16 7.10 -15.32
N THR A 180 -23.70 8.17 -14.74
CA THR A 180 -24.38 8.13 -13.44
C THR A 180 -25.90 7.97 -13.54
N ALA A 181 -26.48 8.08 -14.74
CA ALA A 181 -27.93 8.03 -14.95
C ALA A 181 -28.59 6.77 -14.34
N ARG A 182 -28.00 5.58 -14.54
CA ARG A 182 -28.52 4.32 -13.98
C ARG A 182 -28.49 4.29 -12.44
N LEU A 183 -27.47 4.89 -11.83
CA LEU A 183 -27.35 5.03 -10.38
C LEU A 183 -28.43 5.97 -9.84
N LEU A 184 -28.54 7.16 -10.42
CA LEU A 184 -29.54 8.15 -10.00
C LEU A 184 -30.96 7.61 -10.13
N ASP A 185 -31.23 6.85 -11.20
CA ASP A 185 -32.52 6.18 -11.37
C ASP A 185 -32.78 5.09 -10.32
N ALA A 186 -31.76 4.29 -9.98
CA ALA A 186 -31.85 3.30 -8.91
C ALA A 186 -32.07 3.93 -7.52
N MET A 187 -31.50 5.11 -7.28
CA MET A 187 -31.70 5.89 -6.05
C MET A 187 -33.13 6.45 -5.97
N ARG A 188 -33.60 7.11 -7.04
CA ARG A 188 -34.97 7.67 -7.11
C ARG A 188 -36.05 6.62 -6.85
N ARG A 189 -35.96 5.45 -7.49
CA ARG A 189 -36.91 4.34 -7.27
C ARG A 189 -37.00 3.83 -5.83
N ARG A 190 -36.02 4.16 -4.99
CA ARG A 190 -35.98 3.76 -3.57
C ARG A 190 -36.08 4.93 -2.61
N ASN A 191 -36.39 6.12 -3.12
CA ASN A 191 -36.39 7.35 -2.34
C ASN A 191 -35.07 7.57 -1.59
N LEU A 192 -33.94 7.33 -2.26
CA LEU A 192 -32.60 7.52 -1.72
C LEU A 192 -31.97 8.81 -2.24
N THR A 193 -31.31 9.56 -1.37
CA THR A 193 -30.46 10.71 -1.69
C THR A 193 -28.98 10.38 -1.47
N ALA A 194 -28.07 11.31 -1.79
CA ALA A 194 -26.64 11.13 -1.51
C ALA A 194 -26.19 12.02 -0.36
N ALA A 195 -25.29 11.50 0.47
CA ALA A 195 -24.63 12.25 1.53
C ALA A 195 -23.12 11.96 1.53
N ARG A 196 -22.35 12.83 2.21
CA ARG A 196 -20.91 12.62 2.42
C ARG A 196 -20.70 11.71 3.62
N LEU A 197 -19.73 10.80 3.53
CA LEU A 197 -19.33 9.93 4.65
C LEU A 197 -18.81 10.74 5.83
N GLU A 198 -18.16 11.87 5.57
CA GLU A 198 -17.60 12.77 6.58
C GLU A 198 -18.65 13.36 7.51
N ASP A 199 -19.93 13.34 7.13
CA ASP A 199 -21.03 13.83 7.98
C ASP A 199 -21.51 12.75 8.96
N TYR A 200 -21.17 11.46 8.72
CA TYR A 200 -21.68 10.30 9.45
C TYR A 200 -20.61 9.47 10.18
N LEU A 201 -19.33 9.62 9.82
CA LEU A 201 -18.23 8.86 10.38
C LEU A 201 -17.21 9.80 11.05
N HIS A 202 -17.19 9.80 12.39
CA HIS A 202 -16.40 10.70 13.24
C HIS A 202 -15.48 9.98 14.21
#